data_AF-Q9FRA7-F1
#
_entry.id   AF-Q9FRA7-F1
#
_cell.length_a   1.000
_cell.length_b   1.000
_cell.length_c   1.000
_cell.angle_alpha   90.00
_cell.angle_beta   90.00
_cell.angle_gamma   90.00
#
_symmetry.space_group_name_H-M   'P 1'
#
loop_
_entity.id
_entity.type
_entity.pdbx_description
1 polymer ?
#
loop_
_entity_poly.entity_id
_entity_poly.type
_entity_poly.pdbx_seq_one_letter_code
_entity_poly.pdbx_strand_id
1 'polypeptide(L)'
;MADSGSDAPISNRPEEEVTVEKTPEMEAAAEEERLRYLEFVQQAAAQVLVLAAAAYAYAKQGAGPLRPGVDHVEGTVKAVVGPVYDRFHGVPLDLLKFLDRKVGESVQELDRRVPPVVKEAPGLARSAAAEVRQAGLVGTATGLAKSAIARAEPRARDLYTRYEPVAERKAAEAWAALNRLPLVPSVTRAVLPAAASLSARYNTAVADGAKRGSAVATYLPLVPTERLSRVFGYPLADAATSPAPEMQPIPSQ
;
A
#
# COMPACT_ATOMS: atom_id res chain seq x y z
N MET A 1 -45.50 -40.28 -62.09
CA MET A 1 -46.67 -40.79 -61.34
C MET A 1 -46.30 -40.68 -59.87
N ALA A 2 -46.40 -39.51 -59.23
CA ALA A 2 -47.61 -38.77 -58.83
C ALA A 2 -48.48 -39.60 -57.88
N ASP A 3 -48.39 -39.31 -56.56
CA ASP A 3 -49.49 -38.97 -55.62
C ASP A 3 -48.95 -39.09 -54.17
N SER A 4 -48.56 -38.00 -53.51
CA SER A 4 -49.37 -37.13 -52.63
C SER A 4 -49.83 -37.80 -51.32
N GLY A 5 -49.28 -37.35 -50.21
CA GLY A 5 -49.57 -37.78 -48.84
C GLY A 5 -49.04 -36.77 -47.84
N SER A 6 -49.78 -35.66 -47.72
CA SER A 6 -49.57 -34.53 -46.83
C SER A 6 -49.76 -34.93 -45.36
N ASP A 7 -48.83 -34.56 -44.48
CA ASP A 7 -49.17 -34.01 -43.17
C ASP A 7 -48.04 -33.11 -42.64
N ALA A 8 -48.44 -31.91 -42.23
CA ALA A 8 -47.61 -30.73 -42.04
C ALA A 8 -46.74 -30.79 -40.76
N PRO A 9 -45.51 -30.23 -40.76
CA PRO A 9 -44.78 -30.00 -39.53
C PRO A 9 -45.29 -28.73 -38.84
N ILE A 10 -45.52 -28.88 -37.55
CA ILE A 10 -45.88 -27.85 -36.58
C ILE A 10 -44.95 -26.63 -36.73
N SER A 11 -45.57 -25.47 -36.92
CA SER A 11 -44.93 -24.16 -37.04
C SER A 11 -44.11 -23.85 -35.79
N ASN A 12 -42.78 -23.88 -35.92
CA ASN A 12 -41.84 -23.36 -34.94
C ASN A 12 -41.94 -21.83 -34.93
N ARG A 13 -42.69 -21.32 -33.96
CA ARG A 13 -42.77 -19.90 -33.58
C ARG A 13 -41.41 -19.52 -32.95
N PRO A 14 -40.73 -18.44 -33.39
CA PRO A 14 -39.51 -18.01 -32.73
C PRO A 14 -39.90 -17.43 -31.38
N GLU A 15 -39.36 -18.02 -30.30
CA GLU A 15 -39.45 -17.45 -28.97
C GLU A 15 -38.81 -16.07 -28.98
N GLU A 16 -39.58 -15.10 -28.48
CA GLU A 16 -39.25 -13.69 -28.39
C GLU A 16 -37.88 -13.48 -27.74
N GLU A 17 -37.04 -12.76 -28.47
CA GLU A 17 -35.84 -12.09 -27.98
C GLU A 17 -36.25 -11.06 -26.92
N VAL A 18 -36.36 -11.50 -25.67
CA VAL A 18 -36.48 -10.61 -24.50
C VAL A 18 -35.17 -9.85 -24.38
N THR A 19 -35.11 -8.72 -25.06
CA THR A 19 -34.06 -7.72 -24.93
C THR A 19 -34.29 -7.06 -23.57
N VAL A 20 -33.67 -7.61 -22.53
CA VAL A 20 -33.69 -7.00 -21.19
C VAL A 20 -32.97 -5.67 -21.30
N GLU A 21 -33.72 -4.56 -21.30
CA GLU A 21 -33.16 -3.23 -21.11
C GLU A 21 -32.33 -3.23 -19.83
N LYS A 22 -31.01 -3.14 -20.00
CA LYS A 22 -30.05 -2.97 -18.92
C LYS A 22 -30.25 -1.56 -18.36
N THR A 23 -31.07 -1.44 -17.32
CA THR A 23 -31.43 -0.17 -16.68
C THR A 23 -30.17 0.51 -16.11
N PRO A 24 -30.00 1.84 -16.27
CA PRO A 24 -28.81 2.57 -15.79
C PRO A 24 -28.54 2.42 -14.28
N GLU A 25 -29.54 2.01 -13.50
CA GLU A 25 -29.41 1.72 -12.07
C GLU A 25 -28.58 0.47 -11.77
N MET A 26 -28.62 -0.57 -12.62
CA MET A 26 -27.78 -1.76 -12.47
C MET A 26 -26.31 -1.47 -12.81
N GLU A 27 -26.05 -0.57 -13.75
CA GLU A 27 -24.68 -0.15 -14.07
C GLU A 27 -24.09 0.74 -12.97
N ALA A 28 -24.88 1.66 -12.41
CA ALA A 28 -24.45 2.47 -11.27
C ALA A 28 -24.15 1.59 -10.03
N ALA A 29 -25.00 0.60 -9.74
CA ALA A 29 -24.75 -0.35 -8.64
C ALA A 29 -23.51 -1.24 -8.88
N ALA A 30 -23.31 -1.71 -10.12
CA ALA A 30 -22.12 -2.49 -10.48
C ALA A 30 -20.82 -1.65 -10.41
N GLU A 31 -20.88 -0.35 -10.72
CA GLU A 31 -19.76 0.57 -10.57
C GLU A 31 -19.46 0.95 -9.10
N GLU A 32 -20.42 0.82 -8.20
CA GLU A 32 -20.20 0.99 -6.75
C GLU A 32 -19.51 -0.23 -6.12
N GLU A 33 -19.68 -1.42 -6.69
CA GLU A 33 -19.02 -2.64 -6.19
C GLU A 33 -17.56 -2.79 -6.64
N ARG A 34 -17.14 -2.05 -7.67
CA ARG A 34 -15.77 -2.07 -8.20
C ARG A 34 -14.85 -1.15 -7.38
N LEU A 35 -13.63 -1.63 -7.11
CA LEU A 35 -12.58 -0.81 -6.49
C LEU A 35 -12.14 0.29 -7.48
N ARG A 36 -12.35 1.55 -7.13
CA ARG A 36 -12.03 2.70 -8.00
C ARG A 36 -10.60 3.21 -7.83
N TYR A 37 -10.07 3.12 -6.62
CA TYR A 37 -8.77 3.69 -6.24
C TYR A 37 -7.75 2.62 -5.83
N LEU A 38 -8.21 1.47 -5.32
CA LEU A 38 -7.40 0.42 -4.72
C LEU A 38 -7.41 -0.88 -5.53
N GLU A 39 -7.87 -0.88 -6.79
CA GLU A 39 -7.83 -2.06 -7.67
C GLU A 39 -6.40 -2.62 -7.80
N PHE A 40 -5.40 -1.73 -7.86
CA PHE A 40 -3.98 -2.11 -7.91
C PHE A 40 -3.55 -2.95 -6.70
N VAL A 41 -4.18 -2.78 -5.53
CA VAL A 41 -3.89 -3.56 -4.33
C VAL A 41 -4.34 -4.99 -4.51
N GLN A 42 -5.53 -5.20 -5.09
CA GLN A 42 -6.05 -6.52 -5.40
C GLN A 42 -5.17 -7.23 -6.44
N GLN A 43 -4.76 -6.51 -7.49
CA GLN A 43 -3.84 -7.03 -8.51
C GLN A 43 -2.46 -7.39 -7.91
N ALA A 44 -1.89 -6.51 -7.08
CA ALA A 44 -0.63 -6.77 -6.40
C ALA A 44 -0.74 -7.98 -5.45
N ALA A 45 -1.83 -8.10 -4.70
CA ALA A 45 -2.09 -9.26 -3.84
C ALA A 45 -2.17 -10.56 -4.64
N ALA A 46 -2.86 -10.55 -5.79
CA ALA A 46 -2.92 -11.70 -6.68
C ALA A 46 -1.53 -12.06 -7.24
N GLN A 47 -0.74 -11.07 -7.67
CA GLN A 47 0.63 -11.29 -8.13
C GLN A 47 1.52 -11.88 -7.03
N VAL A 48 1.45 -11.33 -5.82
CA VAL A 48 2.18 -11.86 -4.66
C VAL A 48 1.77 -13.30 -4.37
N LEU A 49 0.47 -13.62 -4.43
CA LEU A 49 -0.03 -14.97 -4.22
C LEU A 49 0.49 -15.95 -5.29
N VAL A 50 0.48 -15.55 -6.57
CA VAL A 50 1.03 -16.34 -7.67
C VAL A 50 2.52 -16.58 -7.50
N LEU A 51 3.29 -15.53 -7.18
CA LEU A 51 4.73 -15.64 -6.94
C LEU A 51 5.05 -16.53 -5.73
N ALA A 52 4.30 -16.39 -4.64
CA ALA A 52 4.45 -17.21 -3.45
C ALA A 52 4.11 -18.68 -3.74
N ALA A 53 3.03 -18.95 -4.49
CA ALA A 53 2.66 -20.30 -4.91
C ALA A 53 3.72 -20.92 -5.82
N ALA A 54 4.28 -20.16 -6.76
CA ALA A 54 5.37 -20.62 -7.61
C ALA A 54 6.64 -20.94 -6.81
N ALA A 55 7.04 -20.06 -5.88
CA ALA A 55 8.18 -20.29 -5.00
C ALA A 55 7.97 -21.53 -4.10
N TYR A 56 6.77 -21.69 -3.55
CA TYR A 56 6.40 -22.87 -2.77
C TYR A 56 6.46 -24.15 -3.60
N ALA A 57 5.87 -24.15 -4.80
CA ALA A 57 5.90 -25.30 -5.69
C ALA A 57 7.33 -25.69 -6.08
N TYR A 58 8.18 -24.71 -6.37
CA TYR A 58 9.60 -24.92 -6.66
C TYR A 58 10.34 -25.54 -5.47
N ALA A 59 10.17 -24.98 -4.26
CA ALA A 59 10.79 -25.51 -3.05
C ALA A 59 10.30 -26.93 -2.72
N LYS A 60 8.99 -27.20 -2.91
CA LYS A 60 8.39 -28.51 -2.68
C LYS A 60 8.90 -29.57 -3.67
N GLN A 61 9.13 -29.21 -4.93
CA GLN A 61 9.77 -30.09 -5.92
C GLN A 61 11.24 -30.39 -5.55
N GLY A 62 11.94 -29.40 -5.01
CA GLY A 62 13.33 -29.54 -4.54
C GLY A 62 13.52 -30.24 -3.18
N ALA A 63 12.44 -30.55 -2.44
CA ALA A 63 12.52 -31.05 -1.07
C ALA A 63 13.06 -32.50 -0.93
N GLY A 64 13.11 -33.27 -2.03
CA GLY A 64 13.69 -34.62 -2.03
C GLY A 64 13.11 -35.53 -0.94
N PRO A 65 13.94 -36.17 -0.09
CA PRO A 65 13.49 -37.05 1.00
C PRO A 65 12.58 -36.37 2.04
N LEU A 66 12.56 -35.04 2.12
CA LEU A 66 11.73 -34.29 3.07
C LEU A 66 10.29 -34.09 2.58
N ARG A 67 10.00 -34.38 1.31
CA ARG A 67 8.67 -34.18 0.70
C ARG A 67 7.51 -34.82 1.48
N PRO A 68 7.61 -36.07 2.00
CA PRO A 68 6.54 -36.65 2.82
C PRO A 68 6.26 -35.87 4.10
N GLY A 69 7.31 -35.28 4.70
CA GLY A 69 7.18 -34.43 5.88
C GLY A 69 6.48 -33.11 5.56
N VAL A 70 6.81 -32.49 4.42
CA VAL A 70 6.14 -31.28 3.93
C VAL A 70 4.66 -31.54 3.66
N ASP A 71 4.32 -32.65 2.99
CA ASP A 71 2.94 -33.04 2.71
C ASP A 71 2.13 -33.29 3.99
N HIS A 72 2.74 -33.91 5.01
CA HIS A 72 2.10 -34.12 6.30
C HIS A 72 1.78 -32.81 7.01
N VAL A 73 2.77 -31.91 7.11
CA VAL A 73 2.59 -30.59 7.74
C VAL A 73 1.57 -29.76 6.97
N GLU A 74 1.61 -29.77 5.63
CA GLU A 74 0.62 -29.10 4.79
C GLU A 74 -0.80 -29.60 5.09
N GLY A 75 -0.98 -30.92 5.18
CA GLY A 75 -2.25 -31.54 5.53
C GLY A 75 -2.77 -31.09 6.91
N THR A 76 -1.90 -31.09 7.92
CA THR A 76 -2.24 -30.64 9.27
C THR A 76 -2.61 -29.16 9.31
N VAL A 77 -1.80 -28.30 8.69
CA VAL A 77 -2.06 -26.85 8.64
C VAL A 77 -3.36 -26.57 7.89
N LYS A 78 -3.60 -27.24 6.76
CA LYS A 78 -4.85 -27.11 6.00
C LYS A 78 -6.07 -27.54 6.83
N ALA A 79 -5.98 -28.61 7.61
CA ALA A 79 -7.07 -29.06 8.47
C ALA A 79 -7.40 -28.05 9.59
N VAL A 80 -6.39 -27.38 10.15
CA VAL A 80 -6.57 -26.41 11.24
C VAL A 80 -6.99 -25.03 10.72
N VAL A 81 -6.34 -24.55 9.65
CA VAL A 81 -6.51 -23.20 9.12
C VAL A 81 -7.61 -23.13 8.07
N GLY A 82 -7.88 -24.21 7.34
CA GLY A 82 -8.91 -24.26 6.29
C GLY A 82 -10.27 -23.74 6.77
N PRO A 83 -10.83 -24.26 7.88
CA PRO A 83 -12.09 -23.76 8.42
C PRO A 83 -12.06 -22.28 8.83
N VAL A 84 -10.90 -21.78 9.25
CA VAL A 84 -10.72 -20.37 9.59
C VAL A 84 -10.70 -19.51 8.33
N TYR A 85 -9.97 -19.93 7.29
CA TYR A 85 -9.94 -19.24 6.01
C TYR A 85 -11.34 -19.20 5.38
N ASP A 86 -12.06 -20.31 5.34
CA ASP A 86 -13.42 -20.37 4.78
C ASP A 86 -14.38 -19.40 5.50
N ARG A 87 -14.18 -19.17 6.81
CA ARG A 87 -14.97 -18.21 7.57
C ARG A 87 -14.60 -16.75 7.32
N PHE A 88 -13.34 -16.45 7.00
CA PHE A 88 -12.82 -15.07 6.98
C PHE A 88 -12.28 -14.59 5.62
N HIS A 89 -12.23 -15.44 4.59
CA HIS A 89 -11.62 -15.10 3.29
C HIS A 89 -12.26 -13.88 2.61
N GLY A 90 -13.53 -13.58 2.87
CA GLY A 90 -14.21 -12.39 2.36
C GLY A 90 -13.83 -11.09 3.07
N VAL A 91 -13.45 -11.15 4.36
CA VAL A 91 -13.21 -9.96 5.21
C VAL A 91 -12.13 -9.03 4.63
N PRO A 92 -10.98 -9.52 4.11
CA PRO A 92 -9.99 -8.64 3.48
C PRO A 92 -10.54 -7.89 2.27
N LEU A 93 -11.39 -8.51 1.46
CA LEU A 93 -11.98 -7.87 0.28
C LEU A 93 -13.02 -6.82 0.69
N ASP A 94 -13.87 -7.12 1.68
CA ASP A 94 -14.85 -6.17 2.21
C ASP A 94 -14.17 -4.96 2.86
N LEU A 95 -13.08 -5.20 3.59
CA LEU A 95 -12.26 -4.13 4.15
C LEU A 95 -11.61 -3.29 3.04
N LEU A 96 -11.13 -3.93 1.97
CA LEU A 96 -10.55 -3.22 0.83
C LEU A 96 -11.59 -2.34 0.13
N LYS A 97 -12.81 -2.85 -0.09
CA LYS A 97 -13.95 -2.07 -0.62
C LYS A 97 -14.31 -0.89 0.29
N PHE A 98 -14.34 -1.10 1.60
CA PHE A 98 -14.58 -0.02 2.56
C PHE A 98 -13.52 1.08 2.48
N LEU A 99 -12.24 0.70 2.44
CA LEU A 99 -11.12 1.63 2.30
C LEU A 99 -11.18 2.35 0.95
N ASP A 100 -11.49 1.65 -0.13
CA ASP A 100 -11.62 2.22 -1.47
C ASP A 100 -12.69 3.31 -1.51
N ARG A 101 -13.87 3.04 -0.94
CA ARG A 101 -14.93 4.03 -0.78
C ARG A 101 -14.47 5.22 0.06
N LYS A 102 -13.75 4.98 1.16
CA LYS A 102 -13.25 6.05 2.03
C LYS A 102 -12.21 6.93 1.33
N VAL A 103 -11.36 6.34 0.50
CA VAL A 103 -10.45 7.07 -0.38
C VAL A 103 -11.24 7.91 -1.37
N GLY A 104 -12.29 7.36 -1.98
CA GLY A 104 -13.18 8.10 -2.88
C GLY A 104 -13.86 9.30 -2.23
N GLU A 105 -14.42 9.13 -1.03
CA GLU A 105 -14.99 10.24 -0.25
C GLU A 105 -13.94 11.32 0.04
N SER A 106 -12.72 10.91 0.39
CA SER A 106 -11.63 11.83 0.70
C SER A 106 -11.15 12.59 -0.53
N VAL A 107 -11.07 11.92 -1.68
CA VAL A 107 -10.73 12.52 -2.98
C VAL A 107 -11.81 13.51 -3.38
N GLN A 108 -13.09 13.17 -3.25
CA GLN A 108 -14.19 14.06 -3.62
C GLN A 108 -14.27 15.30 -2.71
N GLU A 109 -14.03 15.13 -1.41
CA GLU A 109 -13.98 16.26 -0.46
C GLU A 109 -12.76 17.16 -0.72
N LEU A 110 -11.62 16.56 -1.06
CA LEU A 110 -10.45 17.31 -1.49
C LEU A 110 -10.72 18.07 -2.79
N ASP A 111 -11.38 17.44 -3.76
CA ASP A 111 -11.69 18.02 -5.06
C ASP A 111 -12.61 19.25 -4.96
N ARG A 112 -13.49 19.29 -3.95
CA ARG A 112 -14.34 20.44 -3.61
C ARG A 112 -13.58 21.60 -2.95
N ARG A 113 -12.55 21.30 -2.15
CA ARG A 113 -11.81 22.29 -1.36
C ARG A 113 -10.62 22.88 -2.11
N VAL A 114 -10.15 22.21 -3.14
CA VAL A 114 -8.94 22.58 -3.88
C VAL A 114 -9.31 23.50 -5.06
N PRO A 115 -8.81 24.76 -5.08
CA PRO A 115 -9.03 25.65 -6.21
C PRO A 115 -8.52 25.05 -7.52
N PRO A 116 -9.15 25.34 -8.68
CA PRO A 116 -8.77 24.78 -9.98
C PRO A 116 -7.27 24.90 -10.30
N VAL A 117 -6.65 26.01 -9.87
CA VAL A 117 -5.20 26.30 -10.05
C VAL A 117 -4.31 25.20 -9.48
N VAL A 118 -4.71 24.56 -8.37
CA VAL A 118 -3.95 23.47 -7.75
C VAL A 118 -4.17 22.14 -8.48
N LYS A 119 -5.32 21.95 -9.15
CA LYS A 119 -5.57 20.77 -10.00
C LYS A 119 -4.71 20.80 -11.26
N GLU A 120 -4.46 21.99 -11.81
CA GLU A 120 -3.60 22.19 -12.99
C GLU A 120 -2.11 22.20 -12.66
N ALA A 121 -1.75 22.42 -11.38
CA ALA A 121 -0.37 22.58 -10.94
C ALA A 121 0.58 21.45 -11.38
N PRO A 122 0.23 20.15 -11.34
CA PRO A 122 1.11 19.08 -11.83
C PRO A 122 1.36 19.15 -13.33
N GLY A 123 0.34 19.53 -14.12
CA GLY A 123 0.44 19.69 -15.57
C GLY A 123 1.32 20.88 -15.92
N LEU A 124 1.05 22.04 -15.31
CA LEU A 124 1.86 23.24 -15.46
C LEU A 124 3.31 23.01 -15.01
N ALA A 125 3.53 22.29 -13.91
CA ALA A 125 4.88 21.95 -13.45
C ALA A 125 5.63 21.05 -14.44
N ARG A 126 4.95 20.09 -15.07
CA ARG A 126 5.56 19.22 -16.10
C ARG A 126 5.89 19.99 -17.38
N SER A 127 4.97 20.82 -17.87
CA SER A 127 5.22 21.68 -19.04
C SER A 127 6.37 22.65 -18.78
N ALA A 128 6.36 23.33 -17.63
CA ALA A 128 7.45 24.22 -17.23
C ALA A 128 8.78 23.46 -17.09
N ALA A 129 8.78 22.24 -16.53
CA ALA A 129 9.99 21.43 -16.44
C ALA A 129 10.52 21.02 -17.83
N ALA A 130 9.63 20.72 -18.78
CA ALA A 130 10.00 20.42 -20.16
C ALA A 130 10.60 21.64 -20.87
N GLU A 131 9.98 22.81 -20.73
CA GLU A 131 10.46 24.09 -21.28
C GLU A 131 11.83 24.48 -20.70
N VAL A 132 12.01 24.36 -19.38
CA VAL A 132 13.30 24.62 -18.71
C VAL A 132 14.39 23.69 -19.23
N ARG A 133 14.07 22.41 -19.44
CA ARG A 133 15.00 21.44 -20.02
C ARG A 133 15.38 21.80 -21.46
N GLN A 134 14.41 22.27 -22.25
CA GLN A 134 14.64 22.66 -23.64
C GLN A 134 15.42 23.98 -23.77
N ALA A 135 15.17 24.95 -22.88
CA ALA A 135 15.79 26.27 -22.89
C ALA A 135 17.17 26.31 -22.20
N GLY A 136 17.63 25.22 -21.58
CA GLY A 136 18.91 25.15 -20.87
C GLY A 136 18.97 25.96 -19.56
N LEU A 137 17.82 26.43 -19.05
CA LEU A 137 17.69 27.29 -17.87
C LEU A 137 17.68 26.52 -16.54
N VAL A 138 18.26 25.30 -16.52
CA VAL A 138 18.17 24.39 -15.37
C VAL A 138 18.72 25.02 -14.09
N GLY A 139 19.80 25.81 -14.18
CA GLY A 139 20.41 26.48 -13.02
C GLY A 139 19.51 27.52 -12.35
N THR A 140 18.89 28.40 -13.14
CA THR A 140 18.00 29.46 -12.62
C THR A 140 16.68 28.86 -12.11
N ALA A 141 16.13 27.89 -12.85
CA ALA A 141 14.93 27.16 -12.44
C ALA A 141 15.14 26.39 -11.13
N THR A 142 16.32 25.77 -10.94
CA THR A 142 16.67 25.10 -9.68
C THR A 142 16.74 26.09 -8.52
N GLY A 143 17.30 27.29 -8.73
CA GLY A 143 17.33 28.35 -7.72
C GLY A 143 15.92 28.82 -7.33
N LEU A 144 15.05 29.06 -8.31
CA LEU A 144 13.65 29.42 -8.08
C LEU A 144 12.87 28.32 -7.36
N ALA A 145 13.01 27.06 -7.80
CA ALA A 145 12.39 25.91 -7.14
C ALA A 145 12.85 25.79 -5.67
N LYS A 146 14.15 25.88 -5.40
CA LYS A 146 14.69 25.90 -4.03
C LYS A 146 14.10 27.04 -3.19
N SER A 147 13.96 28.23 -3.76
CA SER A 147 13.36 29.38 -3.07
C SER A 147 11.86 29.19 -2.77
N ALA A 148 11.12 28.60 -3.70
CA ALA A 148 9.70 28.32 -3.54
C ALA A 148 9.47 27.24 -2.47
N ILE A 149 10.31 26.19 -2.49
CA ILE A 149 10.39 25.17 -1.46
C ILE A 149 10.68 25.80 -0.09
N ALA A 150 11.71 26.64 0.03
CA ALA A 150 12.08 27.27 1.29
C ALA A 150 10.95 28.15 1.86
N ARG A 151 10.16 28.79 0.98
CA ARG A 151 8.96 29.55 1.39
C ARG A 151 7.80 28.65 1.82
N ALA A 152 7.67 27.46 1.22
CA ALA A 152 6.63 26.49 1.55
C ALA A 152 6.95 25.67 2.81
N GLU A 153 8.24 25.45 3.09
CA GLU A 153 8.74 24.68 4.24
C GLU A 153 8.13 25.08 5.60
N PRO A 154 8.08 26.37 6.01
CA PRO A 154 7.49 26.73 7.29
C PRO A 154 5.98 26.44 7.36
N ARG A 155 5.24 26.63 6.26
CA ARG A 155 3.81 26.31 6.19
C ARG A 155 3.56 24.80 6.24
N ALA A 156 4.38 24.03 5.54
CA ALA A 156 4.31 22.56 5.58
C ALA A 156 4.62 22.05 6.99
N ARG A 157 5.70 22.53 7.63
CA ARG A 157 6.05 22.18 9.01
C ARG A 157 4.94 22.48 10.00
N ASP A 158 4.36 23.67 9.95
CA ASP A 158 3.26 24.08 10.82
C ASP A 158 2.02 23.17 10.64
N LEU A 159 1.66 22.83 9.39
CA LEU A 159 0.61 21.85 9.12
C LEU A 159 0.95 20.46 9.68
N TYR A 160 2.18 19.96 9.46
CA TYR A 160 2.63 18.68 10.00
C TYR A 160 2.54 18.66 11.53
N THR A 161 3.08 19.67 12.22
CA THR A 161 3.07 19.75 13.69
C THR A 161 1.65 19.77 14.26
N ARG A 162 0.68 20.41 13.57
CA ARG A 162 -0.72 20.41 14.00
C ARG A 162 -1.43 19.07 13.79
N TYR A 163 -1.12 18.38 12.68
CA TYR A 163 -1.76 17.10 12.34
C TYR A 163 -1.10 15.88 12.99
N GLU A 164 0.19 15.97 13.31
CA GLU A 164 0.98 14.91 13.94
C GLU A 164 0.29 14.31 15.19
N PRO A 165 -0.13 15.07 16.21
CA PRO A 165 -0.76 14.48 17.40
C PRO A 165 -2.11 13.81 17.10
N VAL A 166 -2.84 14.32 16.09
CA VAL A 166 -4.11 13.72 15.66
C VAL A 166 -3.85 12.39 14.95
N ALA A 167 -2.85 12.35 14.08
CA ALA A 167 -2.42 11.14 13.38
C ALA A 167 -1.87 10.10 14.37
N GLU A 168 -1.00 10.49 15.30
CA GLU A 168 -0.47 9.62 16.36
C GLU A 168 -1.62 9.04 17.20
N ARG A 169 -2.57 9.86 17.64
CA ARG A 169 -3.73 9.40 18.42
C ARG A 169 -4.58 8.40 17.64
N LYS A 170 -4.88 8.68 16.36
CA LYS A 170 -5.69 7.77 15.53
C LYS A 170 -4.97 6.46 15.24
N ALA A 171 -3.66 6.52 15.01
CA ALA A 171 -2.82 5.33 14.88
C ALA A 171 -2.81 4.51 16.18
N ALA A 172 -2.69 5.16 17.34
CA ALA A 172 -2.73 4.49 18.64
C ALA A 172 -4.11 3.86 18.93
N GLU A 173 -5.20 4.56 18.63
CA GLU A 173 -6.57 4.03 18.74
C GLU A 173 -6.77 2.80 17.85
N ALA A 174 -6.32 2.88 16.59
CA ALA A 174 -6.38 1.76 15.64
C ALA A 174 -5.53 0.57 16.11
N TRP A 175 -4.30 0.84 16.60
CA TRP A 175 -3.42 -0.19 17.15
C TRP A 175 -4.02 -0.87 18.39
N ALA A 176 -4.62 -0.10 19.29
CA ALA A 176 -5.30 -0.62 20.47
C ALA A 176 -6.52 -1.48 20.09
N ALA A 177 -7.29 -1.08 19.09
CA ALA A 177 -8.40 -1.86 18.56
C ALA A 177 -7.92 -3.17 17.92
N LEU A 178 -6.84 -3.13 17.14
CA LEU A 178 -6.26 -4.30 16.49
C LEU A 178 -5.75 -5.32 17.52
N ASN A 179 -5.13 -4.87 18.61
CA ASN A 179 -4.64 -5.74 19.68
C ASN A 179 -5.75 -6.47 20.46
N ARG A 180 -7.03 -6.15 20.25
CA ARG A 180 -8.15 -6.92 20.79
C ARG A 180 -8.41 -8.22 20.02
N LEU A 181 -7.86 -8.37 18.82
CA LEU A 181 -7.96 -9.60 18.04
C LEU A 181 -6.98 -10.65 18.55
N PRO A 182 -7.39 -11.92 18.73
CA PRO A 182 -6.60 -12.94 19.42
C PRO A 182 -5.25 -13.27 18.75
N LEU A 183 -5.17 -13.12 17.42
CA LEU A 183 -3.95 -13.43 16.67
C LEU A 183 -2.95 -12.26 16.62
N VAL A 184 -3.43 -11.02 16.82
CA VAL A 184 -2.62 -9.81 16.59
C VAL A 184 -1.42 -9.73 17.53
N PRO A 185 -1.54 -9.99 18.85
CA PRO A 185 -0.39 -9.93 19.75
C PRO A 185 0.72 -10.92 19.36
N SER A 186 0.35 -12.14 18.96
CA SER A 186 1.30 -13.19 18.54
C SER A 186 1.99 -12.82 17.23
N VAL A 187 1.22 -12.38 16.23
CA VAL A 187 1.78 -11.92 14.95
C VAL A 187 2.68 -10.70 15.16
N THR A 188 2.25 -9.74 15.97
CA THR A 188 3.02 -8.54 16.32
C THR A 188 4.39 -8.93 16.88
N ARG A 189 4.45 -9.82 17.87
CA ARG A 189 5.74 -10.25 18.45
C ARG A 189 6.67 -10.91 17.42
N ALA A 190 6.11 -11.67 16.49
CA ALA A 190 6.89 -12.34 15.45
C ALA A 190 7.46 -11.35 14.42
N VAL A 191 6.71 -10.31 14.06
CA VAL A 191 7.13 -9.33 13.03
C VAL A 191 7.89 -8.14 13.60
N LEU A 192 7.76 -7.85 14.89
CA LEU A 192 8.32 -6.66 15.53
C LEU A 192 9.85 -6.51 15.34
N PRO A 193 10.69 -7.57 15.46
CA PRO A 193 12.12 -7.43 15.19
C PRO A 193 12.44 -7.11 13.73
N ALA A 194 11.70 -7.72 12.78
CA ALA A 194 11.85 -7.43 11.37
C ALA A 194 11.42 -5.99 11.04
N ALA A 195 10.32 -5.52 11.63
CA ALA A 195 9.88 -4.14 11.51
C ALA A 195 10.93 -3.16 12.05
N ALA A 196 11.51 -3.42 13.22
CA ALA A 196 12.58 -2.60 13.80
C ALA A 196 13.80 -2.49 12.88
N SER A 197 14.26 -3.63 12.33
CA SER A 197 15.40 -3.67 11.39
C SER A 197 15.11 -2.91 10.09
N LEU A 198 13.90 -3.08 9.52
CA LEU A 198 13.48 -2.36 8.32
C LEU A 198 13.37 -0.85 8.57
N SER A 199 12.83 -0.44 9.72
CA SER A 199 12.77 0.97 10.13
C SER A 199 14.16 1.59 10.27
N ALA A 200 15.12 0.88 10.89
CA ALA A 200 16.50 1.35 11.00
C ALA A 200 17.16 1.52 9.62
N ARG A 201 17.04 0.52 8.74
CA ARG A 201 17.56 0.59 7.36
C ARG A 201 16.95 1.72 6.55
N TYR A 202 15.64 1.94 6.69
CA TYR A 202 14.94 3.05 6.07
C TYR A 202 15.51 4.39 6.55
N ASN A 203 15.66 4.59 7.87
CA ASN A 203 16.21 5.81 8.43
C ASN A 203 17.61 6.10 7.91
N THR A 204 18.49 5.08 7.86
CA THR A 204 19.83 5.20 7.29
C THR A 204 19.77 5.64 5.82
N ALA A 205 18.92 5.00 5.01
CA ALA A 205 18.77 5.34 3.59
C ALA A 205 18.27 6.78 3.37
N VAL A 206 17.30 7.23 4.19
CA VAL A 206 16.78 8.60 4.16
C VAL A 206 17.86 9.60 4.58
N ALA A 207 18.54 9.36 5.70
CA ALA A 207 19.59 10.24 6.20
C ALA A 207 20.76 10.36 5.20
N ASP A 208 21.20 9.24 4.63
CA ASP A 208 22.26 9.22 3.63
C ASP A 208 21.84 9.87 2.31
N GLY A 209 20.58 9.67 1.90
CA GLY A 209 19.99 10.35 0.75
C GLY A 209 19.97 11.86 0.93
N ALA A 210 19.56 12.34 2.11
CA ALA A 210 19.52 13.77 2.43
C ALA A 210 20.94 14.37 2.46
N LYS A 211 21.92 13.68 3.06
CA LYS A 211 23.34 14.08 3.05
C LYS A 211 23.91 14.20 1.62
N ARG A 212 23.49 13.34 0.70
CA ARG A 212 23.87 13.40 -0.73
C ARG A 212 23.13 14.47 -1.53
N GLY A 213 22.22 15.23 -0.91
CA GLY A 213 21.45 16.28 -1.57
C GLY A 213 20.23 15.78 -2.36
N SER A 214 19.76 14.56 -2.10
CA SER A 214 18.51 14.07 -2.71
C SER A 214 17.33 14.88 -2.18
N ALA A 215 16.71 15.68 -3.06
CA ALA A 215 15.54 16.49 -2.71
C ALA A 215 14.42 15.63 -2.12
N VAL A 216 14.19 14.42 -2.66
CA VAL A 216 13.16 13.49 -2.15
C VAL A 216 13.45 13.06 -0.72
N ALA A 217 14.71 12.73 -0.41
CA ALA A 217 15.08 12.26 0.92
C ALA A 217 14.89 13.33 2.00
N THR A 218 15.06 14.61 1.66
CA THR A 218 14.83 15.74 2.59
C THR A 218 13.36 15.86 3.05
N TYR A 219 12.40 15.30 2.30
CA TYR A 219 10.98 15.32 2.66
C TYR A 219 10.48 14.02 3.28
N LEU A 220 11.29 12.96 3.28
CA LEU A 220 10.89 11.68 3.84
C LEU A 220 11.03 11.71 5.38
N PRO A 221 9.96 11.39 6.13
CA PRO A 221 10.01 11.43 7.59
C PRO A 221 10.81 10.24 8.13
N LEU A 222 11.67 10.47 9.13
CA LEU A 222 12.34 9.38 9.83
C LEU A 222 11.35 8.65 10.76
N VAL A 223 11.49 7.33 10.86
CA VAL A 223 10.74 6.52 11.81
C VAL A 223 11.36 6.68 13.20
N PRO A 224 10.59 7.02 14.26
CA PRO A 224 11.13 7.26 15.60
C PRO A 224 11.50 5.95 16.33
N THR A 225 12.58 5.31 15.92
CA THR A 225 13.06 4.01 16.40
C THR A 225 13.35 3.98 17.90
N GLU A 226 13.84 5.07 18.48
CA GLU A 226 14.14 5.17 19.91
C GLU A 226 12.86 5.26 20.75
N ARG A 227 11.83 5.96 20.25
CA ARG A 227 10.52 5.99 20.93
C ARG A 227 9.85 4.62 20.84
N LEU A 228 9.88 3.98 19.66
CA LEU A 228 9.25 2.68 19.44
C LEU A 228 9.92 1.56 20.24
N SER A 229 11.26 1.52 20.31
CA SER A 229 11.97 0.52 21.12
C SER A 229 11.63 0.61 22.61
N ARG A 230 11.41 1.81 23.16
CA ARG A 230 10.95 2.00 24.55
C ARG A 230 9.53 1.48 24.78
N VAL A 231 8.62 1.69 23.83
CA VAL A 231 7.22 1.26 23.94
C VAL A 231 7.08 -0.26 23.75
N PHE A 232 7.86 -0.84 22.85
CA PHE A 232 7.70 -2.24 22.44
C PHE A 232 8.78 -3.19 23.01
N GLY A 233 9.82 -2.67 23.66
CA GLY A 233 10.82 -3.47 24.37
C GLY A 233 11.76 -4.30 23.48
N TYR A 234 12.05 -3.86 22.25
CA TYR A 234 13.00 -4.54 21.36
C TYR A 234 14.38 -3.85 21.36
N PRO A 235 15.48 -4.59 21.17
CA PRO A 235 16.82 -4.01 21.10
C PRO A 235 16.95 -3.10 19.87
N LEU A 236 17.57 -1.93 20.04
CA LEU A 236 17.96 -1.09 18.91
C LEU A 236 18.92 -1.88 18.02
N ALA A 237 18.51 -2.14 16.78
CA ALA A 237 19.46 -2.57 15.76
C ALA A 237 20.52 -1.46 15.62
N ASP A 238 21.80 -1.82 15.78
CA ASP A 238 23.00 -0.97 15.69
C ASP A 238 23.55 -0.29 16.96
N ALA A 239 23.10 -0.66 18.17
CA ALA A 239 23.85 -0.29 19.39
C ALA A 239 25.20 -1.05 19.56
N ALA A 240 25.58 -1.93 18.62
CA ALA A 240 26.76 -2.80 18.75
C ALA A 240 28.05 -2.27 18.08
N THR A 241 28.07 -1.07 17.46
CA THR A 241 29.28 -0.62 16.73
C THR A 241 29.58 0.88 16.77
N SER A 242 29.17 1.61 17.81
CA SER A 242 29.71 2.95 18.06
C SER A 242 30.43 2.96 19.41
N PRO A 243 31.78 2.93 19.44
CA PRO A 243 32.50 3.24 20.67
C PRO A 243 32.15 4.68 21.05
N ALA A 244 31.72 4.89 22.29
CA ALA A 244 31.56 6.22 22.85
C ALA A 244 32.81 7.05 22.53
N PRO A 245 32.69 8.33 22.15
CA PRO A 245 33.86 9.16 21.91
C PRO A 245 34.64 9.24 23.23
N GLU A 246 35.73 8.48 23.29
CA GLU A 246 36.72 8.55 24.35
C GLU A 246 37.30 9.96 24.28
N MET A 247 36.91 10.80 25.24
CA MET A 247 37.49 12.13 25.40
C MET A 247 38.97 11.96 25.71
N GLN A 248 39.82 12.11 24.70
CA GLN A 248 41.25 12.25 24.91
C GLN A 248 41.49 13.54 25.69
N PRO A 249 42.28 13.51 26.78
CA PRO A 249 42.61 14.70 27.53
C PRO A 249 43.46 15.63 26.66
N ILE A 250 43.14 16.93 26.71
CA ILE A 250 43.92 17.99 26.07
C ILE A 250 45.35 17.93 26.64
N PRO A 251 46.40 17.72 25.82
CA PRO A 251 47.75 17.82 26.31
C PRO A 251 48.06 19.28 26.61
N SER A 252 48.47 19.55 27.85
CA SER A 252 49.03 20.83 28.26
C SER A 252 50.42 21.00 27.65
N GLN A 253 50.59 22.03 26.83
CA GLN A 253 51.85 22.73 26.54
C GLN A 253 51.51 24.23 26.48
#